data_AF-A0A1M7E1D4-F1
#
_entry.id   AF-A0A1M7E1D4-F1
#
_cell.length_a   1.000
_cell.length_b   1.000
_cell.length_c   1.000
_cell.angle_alpha   90.00
_cell.angle_beta   90.00
_cell.angle_gamma   90.00
#
_symmetry.space_group_name_H-M   'P 1'
#
loop_
_entity.id
_entity.type
_entity.pdbx_description
1 polymer ?
#
loop_
_entity_poly.entity_id
_entity_poly.type
_entity_poly.pdbx_seq_one_letter_code
_entity_poly.pdbx_strand_id
1 'polypeptide(L)'
;MIRKILSPIIISVIQIVVLAIIHQSLNYFYPIQHRSVGFGLTILSTRYVFIFSIFLFNFYLEFFRRNIYWIGFCLLILTSILPLSAFNERPFRSLFLILLTLCGFLSSLALNKWRMKINMKTETNF
;
A
#
# COMPACT_ATOMS: atom_id res chain seq x y z
N MET A 1 -15.80 -15.84 -12.35
CA MET A 1 -14.42 -15.82 -11.79
C MET A 1 -13.61 -14.61 -12.24
N ILE A 2 -13.63 -14.25 -13.53
CA ILE A 2 -12.87 -13.11 -14.09
C ILE A 2 -13.12 -11.80 -13.31
N ARG A 3 -14.37 -11.44 -13.01
CA ARG A 3 -14.69 -10.24 -12.20
C ARG A 3 -14.08 -10.24 -10.78
N LYS A 4 -13.94 -11.41 -10.14
CA LYS A 4 -13.31 -11.53 -8.81
C LYS A 4 -11.80 -11.30 -8.87
N ILE A 5 -11.15 -11.64 -9.99
CA ILE A 5 -9.71 -11.39 -10.20
C ILE A 5 -9.49 -9.93 -10.64
N LEU A 6 -10.36 -9.40 -11.50
CA LEU A 6 -10.22 -8.05 -12.04
C LEU A 6 -10.38 -6.96 -10.96
N SER A 7 -11.24 -7.19 -9.97
CA SER A 7 -11.53 -6.25 -8.89
C SER A 7 -10.29 -5.86 -8.06
N PRO A 8 -9.53 -6.79 -7.45
CA PRO A 8 -8.33 -6.45 -6.68
C PRO A 8 -7.23 -5.85 -7.56
N ILE A 9 -7.15 -6.22 -8.84
CA ILE A 9 -6.20 -5.63 -9.80
C ILE A 9 -6.53 -4.14 -10.00
N ILE A 10 -7.79 -3.81 -10.33
CA ILE A 10 -8.21 -2.42 -10.57
C ILE A 10 -8.02 -1.57 -9.31
N ILE A 11 -8.40 -2.09 -8.14
CA ILE A 11 -8.22 -1.39 -6.86
C ILE A 11 -6.73 -1.11 -6.61
N SER A 12 -5.87 -2.10 -6.82
CA SER A 12 -4.43 -1.94 -6.64
C SER A 12 -3.86 -0.89 -7.60
N VAL A 13 -4.28 -0.90 -8.88
CA VAL A 13 -3.84 0.10 -9.87
C VAL A 13 -4.28 1.51 -9.45
N ILE A 14 -5.53 1.69 -9.02
CA ILE A 14 -6.03 2.99 -8.55
C ILE A 14 -5.23 3.45 -7.32
N GLN A 15 -5.00 2.57 -6.33
CA GLN A 15 -4.21 2.90 -5.15
C GLN A 15 -2.78 3.31 -5.52
N ILE A 16 -2.12 2.59 -6.42
CA ILE A 16 -0.76 2.91 -6.88
C ILE A 16 -0.74 4.28 -7.55
N VAL A 17 -1.71 4.59 -8.43
CA VAL A 17 -1.79 5.89 -9.11
C VAL A 17 -2.02 7.02 -8.11
N VAL A 18 -2.97 6.87 -7.19
CA VAL A 18 -3.26 7.88 -6.17
C VAL A 18 -2.04 8.11 -5.27
N LEU A 19 -1.38 7.05 -4.81
CA LEU A 19 -0.18 7.17 -3.99
C LEU A 19 0.99 7.77 -4.76
N ALA A 20 1.13 7.48 -6.06
CA ALA A 20 2.15 8.09 -6.90
C ALA A 20 1.94 9.60 -7.04
N ILE A 21 0.69 10.03 -7.23
CA ILE A 21 0.34 11.47 -7.27
C ILE A 21 0.67 12.12 -5.92
N ILE A 22 0.22 11.54 -4.80
CA ILE A 22 0.51 12.06 -3.45
C ILE A 22 2.02 12.17 -3.21
N HIS A 23 2.77 11.11 -3.53
CA HIS A 23 4.22 11.09 -3.38
C HIS A 23 4.88 12.17 -4.25
N GLN A 24 4.45 12.34 -5.50
CA GLN A 24 5.02 13.32 -6.42
C GLN A 24 4.68 14.76 -6.03
N SER A 25 3.44 15.04 -5.64
CA SER A 25 3.04 16.36 -5.11
C SER A 25 3.84 16.72 -3.88
N LEU A 26 4.03 15.78 -2.94
CA LEU A 26 4.80 16.05 -1.73
C LEU A 26 6.30 16.22 -2.00
N ASN A 27 6.88 15.45 -2.92
CA ASN A 27 8.26 15.67 -3.35
C ASN A 27 8.46 17.05 -4.02
N TYR A 28 7.42 17.57 -4.70
CA TYR A 28 7.45 18.89 -5.29
C TYR A 28 7.39 20.00 -4.23
N PHE A 29 6.49 19.89 -3.25
CA PHE A 29 6.37 20.88 -2.17
C PHE A 29 7.51 20.81 -1.15
N TYR A 30 8.09 19.63 -0.94
CA TYR A 30 9.19 19.39 0.00
C TYR A 30 10.35 18.68 -0.71
N PRO A 31 11.15 19.40 -1.51
CA PRO A 31 12.24 18.80 -2.27
C PRO A 31 13.35 18.29 -1.34
N ILE A 32 13.46 16.97 -1.20
CA ILE A 32 14.47 16.33 -0.36
C ILE A 32 15.74 16.06 -1.20
N GLN A 33 16.70 16.98 -1.28
CA GLN A 33 17.91 16.84 -2.13
C GLN A 33 18.71 15.56 -1.86
N HIS A 34 19.08 14.80 -2.90
CA HIS A 34 19.80 13.50 -2.81
C HIS A 34 21.32 13.69 -2.98
N ARG A 35 22.15 13.04 -2.14
CA ARG A 35 23.63 13.12 -2.27
C ARG A 35 24.33 11.76 -2.49
N SER A 36 23.64 10.63 -2.34
CA SER A 36 24.25 9.29 -2.39
C SER A 36 23.54 8.34 -3.38
N VAL A 37 24.34 7.69 -4.24
CA VAL A 37 23.88 6.82 -5.34
C VAL A 37 23.33 5.49 -4.81
N GLY A 38 23.93 4.91 -3.76
CA GLY A 38 23.45 3.67 -3.12
C GLY A 38 22.07 3.80 -2.47
N PHE A 39 21.70 5.02 -2.06
CA PHE A 39 20.38 5.31 -1.52
C PHE A 39 19.29 5.28 -2.60
N GLY A 40 19.63 5.68 -3.84
CA GLY A 40 18.70 5.64 -4.98
C GLY A 40 18.22 4.22 -5.29
N LEU A 41 19.11 3.24 -5.21
CA LEU A 41 18.78 1.81 -5.37
C LEU A 41 17.84 1.31 -4.27
N THR A 42 18.14 1.66 -3.01
CA THR A 42 17.30 1.25 -1.86
C THR A 42 15.88 1.81 -1.99
N ILE A 43 15.75 3.07 -2.41
CA ILE A 43 14.44 3.70 -2.67
C ILE A 43 13.69 3.02 -3.82
N LEU A 44 14.38 2.72 -4.92
CA LEU A 44 13.79 2.01 -6.07
C LEU A 44 13.27 0.64 -5.63
N SER A 45 14.08 -0.14 -4.90
CA SER A 45 13.65 -1.44 -4.38
C SER A 45 12.45 -1.33 -3.43
N THR A 46 12.43 -0.31 -2.57
CA THR A 46 11.31 -0.06 -1.65
C THR A 46 10.00 0.19 -2.42
N ARG A 47 10.05 0.91 -3.54
CA ARG A 47 8.89 1.15 -4.41
C ARG A 47 8.32 -0.17 -4.97
N TYR A 48 9.18 -1.07 -5.45
CA TYR A 48 8.72 -2.36 -6.00
C TYR A 48 8.13 -3.27 -4.92
N VAL A 49 8.80 -3.37 -3.76
CA VAL A 49 8.31 -4.15 -2.61
C VAL A 49 6.96 -3.63 -2.15
N PHE A 50 6.78 -2.31 -2.18
CA PHE A 50 5.51 -1.69 -1.82
C PHE A 50 4.37 -2.02 -2.78
N ILE A 51 4.59 -1.85 -4.08
CA ILE A 51 3.60 -2.18 -5.13
C ILE A 51 3.19 -3.65 -5.02
N PHE A 52 4.17 -4.53 -4.87
CA PHE A 52 3.93 -5.96 -4.74
C PHE A 52 3.10 -6.29 -3.48
N SER A 53 3.41 -5.65 -2.35
CA SER A 53 2.70 -5.88 -1.09
C SER A 53 1.25 -5.41 -1.14
N ILE A 54 0.95 -4.25 -1.75
CA ILE A 54 -0.43 -3.80 -1.98
C ILE A 54 -1.18 -4.81 -2.85
N PHE A 55 -0.56 -5.26 -3.94
CA PHE A 55 -1.18 -6.21 -4.84
C PHE A 55 -1.51 -7.53 -4.14
N LEU A 56 -0.53 -8.07 -3.40
CA LEU A 56 -0.69 -9.31 -2.63
C LEU A 56 -1.77 -9.17 -1.57
N PHE A 57 -1.85 -8.03 -0.88
CA PHE A 57 -2.83 -7.79 0.17
C PHE A 57 -4.25 -7.65 -0.37
N ASN A 58 -4.46 -6.91 -1.46
CA ASN A 58 -5.76 -6.80 -2.10
C ASN A 58 -6.24 -8.15 -2.65
N PHE A 59 -5.33 -8.94 -3.22
CA PHE A 59 -5.64 -10.29 -3.66
C PHE A 59 -6.00 -11.17 -2.46
N TYR A 60 -5.24 -11.07 -1.37
CA TYR A 60 -5.56 -11.78 -0.14
C TYR A 60 -6.96 -11.44 0.37
N LEU A 61 -7.30 -10.15 0.49
CA LEU A 61 -8.62 -9.67 0.93
C LEU A 61 -9.78 -10.22 0.09
N GLU A 62 -9.58 -10.37 -1.22
CA GLU A 62 -10.62 -10.84 -2.14
C GLU A 62 -10.88 -12.35 -2.03
N PHE A 63 -9.83 -13.14 -1.82
CA PHE A 63 -9.91 -14.62 -1.82
C PHE A 63 -9.97 -15.22 -0.42
N PHE A 64 -9.34 -14.58 0.57
CA PHE A 64 -9.16 -15.09 1.92
C PHE A 64 -9.51 -14.03 2.96
N ARG A 65 -10.48 -14.33 3.83
CA ARG A 65 -10.92 -13.42 4.90
C ARG A 65 -10.38 -13.78 6.29
N ARG A 66 -9.66 -14.89 6.41
CA ARG A 66 -9.10 -15.34 7.68
C ARG A 66 -7.82 -14.56 7.97
N ASN A 67 -7.56 -14.18 9.22
CA ASN A 67 -6.28 -13.58 9.64
C ASN A 67 -5.81 -12.33 8.84
N ILE A 68 -6.74 -11.56 8.26
CA ILE A 68 -6.44 -10.37 7.43
C ILE A 68 -5.48 -9.41 8.14
N TYR A 69 -5.74 -9.15 9.43
CA TYR A 69 -4.95 -8.21 10.22
C TYR A 69 -3.50 -8.67 10.42
N TRP A 70 -3.30 -9.98 10.65
CA TRP A 70 -1.97 -10.57 10.82
C TRP A 70 -1.15 -10.48 9.53
N ILE A 71 -1.78 -10.77 8.39
CA ILE A 71 -1.09 -10.72 7.09
C ILE A 71 -0.81 -9.29 6.67
N GLY A 72 -1.76 -8.37 6.89
CA GLY A 72 -1.53 -6.94 6.69
C GLY A 72 -0.38 -6.43 7.56
N PHE A 73 -0.31 -6.86 8.82
CA PHE A 73 0.77 -6.50 9.73
C PHE A 73 2.13 -7.04 9.27
N CYS A 74 2.22 -8.31 8.85
CA CYS A 74 3.44 -8.88 8.30
C CYS A 74 3.92 -8.13 7.05
N LEU A 75 3.02 -7.80 6.12
CA LEU A 75 3.36 -7.05 4.91
C LEU A 75 3.75 -5.60 5.22
N LEU A 76 3.14 -4.98 6.24
CA LEU A 76 3.50 -3.65 6.71
C LEU A 76 4.91 -3.64 7.32
N ILE A 77 5.26 -4.63 8.14
CA ILE A 77 6.64 -4.79 8.63
C ILE A 77 7.61 -4.93 7.47
N LEU A 78 7.32 -5.84 6.52
CA LEU A 78 8.19 -6.12 5.38
C LEU A 78 8.44 -4.87 4.53
N THR A 79 7.40 -4.08 4.28
CA THR A 79 7.50 -2.82 3.52
C THR A 79 8.14 -1.68 4.30
N SER A 80 8.18 -1.75 5.64
CA SER A 80 8.74 -0.72 6.51
C SER A 80 10.22 -0.94 6.86
N ILE A 81 10.74 -2.17 6.78
CA ILE A 81 12.15 -2.50 7.09
C ILE A 81 13.12 -1.71 6.20
N LEU A 82 12.86 -1.63 4.89
CA LEU A 82 13.73 -0.92 3.95
C LEU A 82 13.79 0.59 4.26
N PRO A 83 12.67 1.31 4.44
CA PRO A 83 12.67 2.69 4.93
C PRO A 83 13.40 2.87 6.27
N LEU A 84 13.19 1.95 7.23
CA LEU A 84 13.83 2.01 8.54
C LEU A 84 15.36 1.94 8.45
N SER A 85 15.90 1.10 7.55
CA SER A 85 17.35 1.03 7.33
C SER A 85 17.94 2.36 6.84
N ALA A 86 17.13 3.16 6.15
CA ALA A 86 17.44 4.48 5.61
C ALA A 86 17.16 5.62 6.60
N PHE A 87 16.65 5.33 7.81
CA PHE A 87 16.14 6.35 8.75
C PHE A 87 17.22 7.30 9.25
N ASN A 88 18.42 6.79 9.55
CA ASN A 88 19.54 7.60 10.07
C ASN A 88 20.01 8.67 9.09
N GLU A 89 19.85 8.45 7.78
CA GLU A 89 20.23 9.44 6.78
C GLU A 89 19.08 10.37 6.39
N ARG A 90 17.83 9.88 6.38
CA ARG A 90 16.66 10.65 5.90
C ARG A 90 15.39 10.28 6.67
N PRO A 91 15.26 10.70 7.93
CA PRO A 91 14.16 10.29 8.80
C PRO A 91 12.80 10.68 8.21
N PHE A 92 12.68 11.89 7.65
CA PHE A 92 11.42 12.37 7.05
C PHE A 92 10.98 11.57 5.82
N ARG A 93 11.91 11.16 4.94
CA ARG A 93 11.57 10.38 3.74
C ARG A 93 11.20 8.95 4.09
N SER A 94 11.94 8.35 5.03
CA SER A 94 11.65 7.02 5.55
C SER A 94 10.31 6.97 6.27
N LEU A 95 10.03 7.93 7.15
CA LEU A 95 8.72 8.08 7.81
C LEU A 95 7.61 8.26 6.78
N PHE A 96 7.85 9.05 5.74
CA PHE A 96 6.87 9.28 4.70
C PHE A 96 6.51 7.99 3.94
N LEU A 97 7.49 7.16 3.58
CA LEU A 97 7.25 5.86 2.95
C LEU A 97 6.49 4.88 3.87
N ILE A 98 6.79 4.91 5.18
CA ILE A 98 6.07 4.12 6.19
C ILE A 98 4.63 4.62 6.35
N LEU A 99 4.40 5.93 6.27
CA LEU A 99 3.05 6.50 6.33
C LEU A 99 2.24 6.14 5.07
N LEU A 100 2.88 6.21 3.90
CA LEU A 100 2.26 5.83 2.63
C LEU A 100 1.82 4.37 2.63
N THR A 101 2.67 3.48 3.17
CA THR A 101 2.37 2.05 3.31
C THR A 101 1.19 1.82 4.23
N LEU A 102 1.17 2.46 5.39
CA LEU A 102 0.03 2.46 6.32
C LEU A 102 -1.28 2.89 5.64
N CYS A 103 -1.27 4.01 4.91
CA CYS A 103 -2.45 4.50 4.18
C CYS A 103 -2.92 3.51 3.10
N GLY A 104 -2.00 2.86 2.39
CA GLY A 104 -2.32 1.80 1.42
C GLY A 104 -3.04 0.61 2.06
N PHE A 105 -2.55 0.12 3.20
CA PHE A 105 -3.19 -0.99 3.91
C PHE A 105 -4.55 -0.61 4.50
N LEU A 106 -4.65 0.57 5.13
CA LEU A 106 -5.89 1.07 5.71
C LEU A 106 -6.99 1.28 4.66
N SER A 107 -6.64 1.85 3.51
CA SER A 107 -7.59 2.04 2.41
C SER A 107 -8.10 0.69 1.87
N SER A 108 -7.23 -0.30 1.74
CA SER A 108 -7.60 -1.66 1.31
C SER A 108 -8.57 -2.33 2.30
N LEU A 109 -8.31 -2.19 3.61
CA LEU A 109 -9.21 -2.68 4.67
C LEU A 109 -10.57 -1.97 4.66
N ALA A 110 -10.57 -0.64 4.51
CA ALA A 110 -11.79 0.16 4.47
C ALA A 110 -12.66 -0.22 3.26
N LEU A 111 -12.05 -0.38 2.08
CA LEU A 111 -12.73 -0.83 0.87
C LEU A 111 -13.35 -2.22 1.04
N ASN A 112 -12.61 -3.17 1.63
CA ASN A 112 -13.16 -4.50 1.88
C ASN A 112 -14.35 -4.47 2.86
N LYS A 113 -14.25 -3.72 3.96
CA LYS A 113 -15.37 -3.54 4.91
C LYS A 113 -16.59 -2.90 4.24
N TRP A 114 -16.37 -1.87 3.43
CA TRP A 114 -17.46 -1.20 2.72
C TRP A 114 -18.16 -2.15 1.74
N ARG A 115 -17.39 -2.96 1.01
CA ARG A 115 -17.91 -3.96 0.07
C ARG A 115 -18.70 -5.07 0.79
N MET A 116 -18.23 -5.54 1.94
CA MET A 116 -18.98 -6.49 2.77
C MET A 116 -20.32 -5.91 3.23
N LYS A 117 -20.33 -4.63 3.66
CA LYS A 117 -21.55 -3.94 4.08
C LYS A 117 -22.54 -3.76 2.93
N ILE A 118 -22.06 -3.46 1.72
CA ILE A 118 -22.91 -3.37 0.53
C ILE A 118 -23.55 -4.73 0.24
N ASN A 119 -22.76 -5.80 0.19
CA ASN A 119 -23.28 -7.14 -0.12
C ASN A 119 -24.34 -7.61 0.90
N MET A 120 -24.13 -7.36 2.20
CA MET A 120 -25.16 -7.66 3.22
C MET A 120 -26.46 -6.88 2.99
N LYS A 121 -26.37 -5.61 2.58
CA LYS A 121 -27.53 -4.77 2.30
C LYS A 121 -28.28 -5.22 1.05
N THR A 122 -27.59 -5.82 0.07
CA THR A 122 -28.23 -6.39 -1.12
C THR A 122 -28.98 -7.68 -0.80
N GLU A 123 -28.45 -8.53 0.10
CA GLU A 123 -29.09 -9.78 0.50
C GLU A 123 -30.36 -9.57 1.35
N THR A 124 -30.45 -8.49 2.12
CA THR A 124 -31.64 -8.19 2.95
C THR A 124 -32.80 -7.51 2.21
N ASN A 125 -32.59 -7.10 0.95
CA ASN A 125 -33.61 -6.40 0.13
C ASN A 125 -34.25 -7.32 -0.93
N PHE A 126 -33.98 -8.62 -0.87
CA PHE A 126 -34.70 -9.67 -1.60
C PHE A 126 -35.52 -10.50 -0.61
#